data_AF-A0A5P1X2H3-F1
#
_entry.id   AF-A0A5P1X2H3-F1
#
_cell.length_a   1.000
_cell.length_b   1.000
_cell.length_c   1.000
_cell.angle_alpha   90.00
_cell.angle_beta   90.00
_cell.angle_gamma   90.00
#
_symmetry.space_group_name_H-M   'P 1'
#
loop_
_entity.id
_entity.type
_entity.pdbx_description
1 polymer ?
#
loop_
_entity_poly.entity_id
_entity_poly.type
_entity_poly.pdbx_seq_one_letter_code
_entity_poly.pdbx_strand_id
1 'polypeptide(L)' 'MGNYEYNVVAIYNYDGTQPPLPNHITYVFAFHDGQPVALVDQSRDGGPRLTETQNNEVKSNFAEIAE' A
#
# COMPACT_ATOMS: atom_id res chain seq x y z
N MET A 1 7.92 -16.86 -9.06
CA MET A 1 8.12 -15.72 -8.17
C MET A 1 8.25 -16.26 -6.76
N GLY A 2 9.05 -15.62 -5.90
CA GLY A 2 9.14 -16.02 -4.50
C GLY A 2 7.95 -15.53 -3.68
N ASN A 3 7.65 -16.18 -2.55
CA ASN A 3 6.56 -15.80 -1.63
C ASN A 3 6.64 -14.34 -1.10
N TYR A 4 7.77 -13.66 -1.30
CA TYR A 4 8.02 -12.29 -0.87
C TYR A 4 8.36 -11.35 -2.04
N GLU A 5 8.16 -11.79 -3.28
CA GLU A 5 8.46 -11.01 -4.47
C GLU A 5 7.23 -10.19 -4.89
N TYR A 6 7.39 -8.87 -4.97
CA TYR A 6 6.34 -7.93 -5.37
C TYR A 6 6.90 -7.02 -6.46
N ASN A 7 6.19 -6.95 -7.59
CA ASN A 7 6.50 -6.02 -8.66
C ASN A 7 5.80 -4.70 -8.40
N VAL A 8 6.48 -3.76 -7.74
CA VAL A 8 5.93 -2.45 -7.40
C VAL A 8 5.81 -1.58 -8.65
N VAL A 9 4.62 -1.03 -8.89
CA VAL A 9 4.33 -0.16 -10.04
C VAL A 9 4.07 1.29 -9.65
N ALA A 10 3.60 1.52 -8.42
CA ALA A 10 3.40 2.87 -7.89
C ALA A 10 3.51 2.89 -6.37
N ILE A 11 3.99 4.02 -5.84
CA ILE A 11 4.01 4.32 -4.41
C ILE A 11 3.34 5.68 -4.24
N TYR A 12 2.34 5.73 -3.37
CA TYR A 12 1.70 6.98 -2.96
C TYR A 12 1.92 7.16 -1.47
N ASN A 13 2.38 8.34 -1.07
CA ASN A 13 2.59 8.69 0.32
C ASN A 13 1.79 9.95 0.65
N TYR A 14 1.11 9.90 1.79
CA TYR A 14 0.40 11.01 2.38
C TYR A 14 0.93 11.22 3.80
N ASP A 15 1.40 12.43 4.09
CA ASP A 15 1.81 12.85 5.42
C ASP A 15 0.75 13.78 6.01
N GLY A 16 0.07 13.33 7.07
CA GLY A 16 -0.81 14.17 7.85
C GLY A 16 -0.01 15.07 8.77
N THR A 17 -0.21 16.38 8.63
CA THR A 17 0.51 17.42 9.40
C THR A 17 -0.31 17.99 10.57
N GLN A 18 -1.55 17.51 10.76
CA GLN A 18 -2.46 18.02 11.79
C GLN A 18 -2.38 17.23 13.12
N PRO A 19 -2.54 17.90 14.28
CA PRO A 19 -2.61 17.25 15.60
C PRO A 19 -3.70 16.15 15.67
N PRO A 20 -3.56 15.12 16.53
CA PRO A 20 -2.71 15.10 17.73
C PRO A 20 -1.25 14.66 17.51
N LEU A 21 -0.91 14.01 16.40
CA LEU A 21 0.47 13.68 16.03
C LEU A 21 0.57 13.57 14.49
N PRO A 22 1.72 13.90 13.88
CA PRO A 22 1.95 13.60 12.48
C PRO A 22 1.68 12.11 12.22
N ASN A 23 0.99 11.81 11.13
CA ASN A 23 0.78 10.44 10.68
C ASN A 23 1.20 10.33 9.22
N HIS A 24 1.42 9.11 8.76
CA HIS A 24 1.57 8.85 7.34
C HIS A 24 0.68 7.70 6.91
N ILE A 25 0.38 7.69 5.62
CA ILE A 25 -0.23 6.57 4.93
C ILE A 25 0.56 6.39 3.64
N THR A 26 1.27 5.28 3.54
CA THR A 26 1.98 4.91 2.31
C THR A 26 1.27 3.75 1.66
N TYR A 27 0.69 3.96 0.49
CA TYR A 27 0.18 2.89 -0.37
C TYR A 27 1.27 2.43 -1.34
N VAL A 28 1.40 1.12 -1.50
CA VAL A 28 2.26 0.48 -2.49
C VAL A 28 1.39 -0.40 -3.37
N PHE A 29 1.30 -0.06 -4.64
CA PHE A 29 0.57 -0.82 -5.65
C PHE A 29 1.56 -1.73 -6.36
N ALA A 30 1.29 -3.03 -6.34
CA ALA A 30 2.20 -4.03 -6.87
C ALA A 30 1.46 -5.20 -7.50
N PHE A 31 2.19 -6.03 -8.22
CA PHE A 31 1.75 -7.37 -8.60
C PHE A 31 2.49 -8.41 -7.75
N HIS A 32 1.74 -9.32 -7.15
CA HIS A 32 2.26 -10.49 -6.44
C HIS A 32 1.67 -11.75 -7.08
N ASP A 33 2.54 -12.65 -7.52
CA ASP A 33 2.13 -13.84 -8.30
C ASP A 33 1.19 -13.51 -9.49
N GLY A 34 1.46 -12.37 -10.14
CA GLY A 34 0.67 -11.87 -11.28
C GLY A 34 -0.67 -11.24 -10.91
N GLN A 35 -1.05 -11.19 -9.63
CA GLN A 35 -2.28 -10.57 -9.18
C GLN A 35 -2.03 -9.16 -8.65
N PRO A 36 -2.88 -8.17 -8.97
CA PRO A 36 -2.76 -6.83 -8.42
C PRO A 36 -3.05 -6.85 -6.92
N VAL A 37 -2.15 -6.27 -6.14
CA VAL A 37 -2.25 -6.11 -4.68
C VAL A 37 -1.94 -4.67 -4.28
N ALA A 38 -2.80 -4.10 -3.44
CA ALA A 38 -2.57 -2.81 -2.80
C ALA A 38 -2.14 -3.03 -1.34
N LEU A 39 -0.90 -2.68 -1.04
CA LEU A 39 -0.34 -2.69 0.30
C LEU A 39 -0.43 -1.30 0.93
N VAL A 40 -0.45 -1.23 2.26
CA VAL A 40 -0.46 0.01 3.02
C VAL A 40 0.49 -0.10 4.21
N ASP A 41 1.20 0.98 4.50
CA ASP A 41 1.89 1.22 5.76
C ASP A 41 1.27 2.43 6.45
N GLN A 42 0.87 2.22 7.70
CA GLN A 42 0.32 3.24 8.61
C GLN A 42 0.97 3.14 10.00
N SER A 43 2.12 2.46 10.08
CA SER A 43 2.86 2.33 11.33
C SER A 43 3.33 3.71 11.80
N ARG A 44 3.41 3.91 13.12
CA ARG A 44 3.87 5.20 13.69
C ARG A 44 5.38 5.24 13.88
N ASP A 45 5.99 4.06 14.04
CA ASP A 45 7.36 3.91 14.48
C ASP A 45 8.05 2.76 13.72
N GLY A 46 9.36 2.88 13.55
CA GLY A 46 10.20 1.88 12.90
C GLY A 46 10.22 2.02 11.36
N GLY A 47 10.74 0.98 10.70
CA GLY A 47 10.73 0.91 9.24
C GLY A 47 9.32 0.56 8.70
N PRO A 48 9.08 0.77 7.39
CA PRO A 48 7.78 0.53 6.78
C PRO A 48 7.24 -0.87 7.05
N ARG A 49 5.98 -0.96 7.49
CA ARG A 49 5.27 -2.23 7.70
C ARG A 49 4.12 -2.34 6.73
N LEU A 50 4.42 -2.85 5.54
CA LEU A 50 3.45 -3.06 4.49
C LEU A 50 2.57 -4.28 4.80
N THR A 51 1.26 -4.07 4.88
CA THR A 51 0.26 -5.13 4.88
C THR A 51 -0.73 -4.89 3.76
N GLU A 52 -1.49 -5.88 3.33
CA GLU A 52 -2.63 -5.61 2.45
C GLU A 52 -3.56 -4.57 3.07
N THR A 53 -3.96 -3.58 2.27
CA THR A 53 -4.92 -2.58 2.72
C THR A 53 -6.22 -3.25 3.17
N GLN A 54 -6.95 -2.63 4.10
CA GLN A 54 -8.33 -3.03 4.42
C GLN A 54 -9.35 -2.10 3.75
N ASN A 55 -8.88 -1.11 2.98
CA ASN A 55 -9.74 -0.24 2.19
C ASN A 55 -10.17 -0.97 0.91
N ASN A 56 -11.43 -1.43 0.88
CA ASN A 56 -11.99 -2.18 -0.23
C ASN A 56 -12.05 -1.38 -1.54
N GLU A 57 -12.28 -0.07 -1.49
CA GLU A 57 -12.33 0.78 -2.69
C GLU A 57 -10.95 0.87 -3.34
N VAL A 58 -9.89 1.02 -2.54
CA VAL A 58 -8.50 1.03 -3.05
C VAL A 58 -8.16 -0.31 -3.68
N LYS A 59 -8.59 -1.44 -3.09
CA LYS A 59 -8.40 -2.77 -3.69
C LYS A 59 -9.12 -2.91 -5.02
N SER A 60 -10.42 -2.63 -5.04
CA SER A 60 -11.25 -2.84 -6.24
C SER A 60 -10.81 -1.94 -7.38
N ASN A 61 -10.53 -0.67 -7.11
CA ASN A 61 -10.15 0.28 -8.15
C ASN A 61 -8.77 -0.03 -8.72
N PHE A 62 -7.82 -0.47 -7.89
CA PHE A 62 -6.52 -0.89 -8.42
C PHE A 62 -6.63 -2.15 -9.27
N ALA A 63 -7.43 -3.13 -8.84
CA ALA A 63 -7.69 -4.32 -9.65
C ALA A 63 -8.32 -3.97 -11.00
N GLU A 64 -9.30 -3.06 -11.04
CA GLU A 64 -9.94 -2.58 -12.27
C GLU A 64 -8.96 -1.87 -13.22
N ILE A 65 -8.05 -1.03 -12.69
CA ILE A 65 -7.04 -0.33 -13.50
C ILE A 65 -5.99 -1.31 -14.07
N ALA A 66 -5.76 -2.43 -13.40
CA ALA A 66 -4.72 -3.40 -13.71
C ALA A 66 -5.15 -4.50 -14.71
N GLU A 67 -6.44 -4.55 -15.08
CA GLU A 67 -6.96 -5.40 -16.17
C GLU A 67 -6.52 -4.91 -17.56
#